data_AF-A0A2N1HTY3-F1
#
_entry.id   AF-A0A2N1HTY3-F1
#
_cell.length_a   1.000
_cell.length_b   1.000
_cell.length_c   1.000
_cell.angle_alpha   90.00
_cell.angle_beta   90.00
_cell.angle_gamma   90.00
#
_symmetry.space_group_name_H-M   'P 1'
#
loop_
_entity.id
_entity.type
_entity.pdbx_description
1 polymer ?
#
loop_
_entity_poly.entity_id
_entity_poly.type
_entity_poly.pdbx_seq_one_letter_code
_entity_poly.pdbx_strand_id
1 'polypeptide(L)'
;MANFSVDLTTDVKYGEGLSHAYWNTESSDSKNLLLDIYKPNNEEPLKPAVVFIHGRDFIGGDKSMAAAFDTLTYFAERGFIGISINYRLLRDYGTLPDTLLNAIDAILNLSESSRDQVKAIYPAIRDAKGAIR
;
A
#
# COMPACT_ATOMS: atom_id res chain seq x y z
N MET A 1 22.73 -0.83 -19.03
CA MET A 1 23.53 -0.30 -17.90
C MET A 1 22.64 0.67 -17.11
N ALA A 2 22.89 0.84 -15.81
CA ALA A 2 22.27 1.88 -14.99
C ALA A 2 22.85 3.24 -15.41
N ASN A 3 22.00 4.19 -15.83
CA ASN A 3 22.45 5.39 -16.54
C ASN A 3 21.92 6.71 -15.95
N PHE A 4 20.96 6.67 -15.03
CA PHE A 4 20.35 7.88 -14.46
C PHE A 4 20.60 7.96 -12.95
N SER A 5 20.86 9.16 -12.44
CA SER A 5 20.73 9.43 -11.00
C SER A 5 19.25 9.38 -10.59
N VAL A 6 18.99 9.11 -9.32
CA VAL A 6 17.64 8.96 -8.77
C VAL A 6 17.35 10.05 -7.75
N ASP A 7 16.27 10.79 -7.96
CA ASP A 7 15.73 11.74 -7.01
C ASP A 7 14.60 11.08 -6.20
N LEU A 8 14.70 11.12 -4.88
CA LEU A 8 13.70 10.58 -3.97
C LEU A 8 12.82 11.71 -3.40
N THR A 9 11.52 11.63 -3.63
CA THR A 9 10.52 12.47 -2.97
C THR A 9 9.71 11.60 -2.01
N THR A 10 9.63 11.98 -0.74
CA THR A 10 8.91 11.19 0.27
C THR A 10 7.58 11.80 0.69
N ASP A 11 6.72 10.95 1.26
CA ASP A 11 5.49 11.33 1.97
C ASP A 11 4.47 12.10 1.11
N VAL A 12 4.42 11.78 -0.18
CA VAL A 12 3.43 12.33 -1.09
C VAL A 12 2.08 11.69 -0.77
N LYS A 13 1.10 12.50 -0.37
CA LYS A 13 -0.27 12.01 -0.16
C LYS A 13 -0.91 11.66 -1.49
N TYR A 14 -1.33 10.40 -1.64
CA TYR A 14 -2.05 9.94 -2.82
C TYR A 14 -3.55 9.69 -2.56
N GLY A 15 -3.95 9.65 -1.28
CA GLY A 15 -5.35 9.44 -0.93
C GLY A 15 -5.62 9.47 0.56
N GLU A 16 -6.86 9.14 0.90
CA GLU A 16 -7.34 8.96 2.26
C GLU A 16 -8.19 7.69 2.34
N GLY A 17 -8.01 6.94 3.42
CA GLY A 17 -8.85 5.80 3.77
C GLY A 17 -9.52 6.05 5.12
N LEU A 18 -10.74 5.52 5.30
CA LEU A 18 -11.38 5.51 6.61
C LEU A 18 -10.80 4.36 7.45
N SER A 19 -10.54 4.66 8.73
CA SER A 19 -10.15 3.69 9.76
C SER A 19 -11.17 3.72 10.88
N HIS A 20 -11.70 2.56 11.23
CA HIS A 20 -12.76 2.37 12.20
C HIS A 20 -12.21 1.91 13.56
N ALA A 21 -13.01 1.96 14.63
CA ALA A 21 -12.63 1.40 15.93
C ALA A 21 -12.54 -0.13 15.88
N TYR A 22 -13.39 -0.76 15.07
CA TYR A 22 -13.35 -2.17 14.69
C TYR A 22 -13.97 -2.33 13.29
N TRP A 23 -13.90 -3.51 12.67
CA TRP A 23 -14.46 -3.73 11.33
C TRP A 23 -15.92 -3.27 11.21
N ASN A 24 -16.21 -2.46 10.20
CA ASN A 24 -17.54 -1.94 9.87
C ASN A 24 -18.26 -1.11 10.97
N THR A 25 -17.58 -0.63 12.02
CA THR A 25 -18.24 0.23 13.03
C THR A 25 -18.59 1.61 12.47
N GLU A 26 -19.66 2.25 12.94
CA GLU A 26 -20.12 3.54 12.41
C GLU A 26 -19.10 4.69 12.56
N SER A 27 -18.37 4.72 13.67
CA SER A 27 -17.34 5.72 13.92
C SER A 27 -16.06 5.38 13.14
N SER A 28 -15.51 6.38 12.45
CA SER A 28 -14.26 6.28 11.70
C SER A 28 -13.49 7.59 11.72
N ASP A 29 -12.17 7.48 11.70
CA ASP A 29 -11.23 8.57 11.45
C ASP A 29 -10.64 8.48 10.03
N SER A 30 -10.20 9.62 9.49
CA SER A 30 -9.47 9.65 8.23
C SER A 30 -8.00 9.29 8.45
N LYS A 31 -7.47 8.41 7.59
CA LYS A 31 -6.06 8.04 7.52
C LYS A 31 -5.48 8.50 6.19
N ASN A 32 -4.44 9.35 6.25
CA ASN A 32 -3.65 9.70 5.08
C ASN A 32 -2.95 8.47 4.50
N LEU A 33 -3.03 8.31 3.19
CA LEU A 33 -2.28 7.30 2.45
C LEU A 33 -1.15 8.01 1.68
N LEU A 34 0.08 7.60 1.98
CA LEU A 34 1.30 8.27 1.52
C LEU A 34 2.12 7.34 0.62
N LEU A 35 2.88 7.91 -0.30
CA LEU A 35 3.83 7.19 -1.15
C LEU A 35 5.16 7.93 -1.27
N ASP A 36 6.19 7.20 -1.66
CA ASP A 36 7.50 7.71 -2.03
C ASP A 36 7.73 7.50 -3.53
N ILE A 37 8.38 8.48 -4.18
CA ILE A 37 8.64 8.49 -5.61
C ILE A 37 10.14 8.49 -5.85
N TYR A 38 10.61 7.51 -6.61
CA TYR A 38 11.99 7.34 -7.08
C TYR A 38 12.01 7.75 -8.55
N LYS A 39 12.47 8.96 -8.84
CA LYS A 39 12.43 9.56 -10.17
C LYS A 39 13.82 9.50 -10.82
N PRO A 40 13.96 8.94 -12.04
CA PRO A 40 15.20 9.09 -12.81
C PRO A 40 15.35 10.54 -13.26
N ASN A 41 16.58 11.04 -13.13
CA ASN A 41 16.97 12.30 -13.75
C ASN A 41 17.18 12.09 -15.27
N ASN A 42 16.07 12.11 -16.01
CA ASN A 42 16.06 12.13 -17.46
C ASN A 42 14.88 12.97 -18.00
N GLU A 43 15.03 13.46 -19.22
CA GLU A 43 14.11 14.39 -19.88
C GLU A 43 12.93 13.70 -20.59
N GLU A 44 12.80 12.36 -20.52
CA GLU A 44 11.74 11.65 -21.24
C GLU A 44 10.36 12.03 -20.71
N PRO A 45 9.42 12.48 -21.55
CA PRO A 45 8.13 12.97 -21.08
C PRO A 45 7.22 11.86 -20.55
N LEU A 46 7.38 10.62 -21.05
CA LEU A 46 6.64 9.45 -20.60
C LEU A 46 7.60 8.38 -20.12
N LYS A 47 7.34 7.84 -18.93
CA LYS A 47 8.16 6.83 -18.28
C LYS A 47 7.28 5.69 -17.80
N PRO A 48 7.69 4.42 -17.99
CA PRO A 48 7.03 3.32 -17.32
C PRO A 48 7.15 3.48 -15.81
N ALA A 49 6.15 3.04 -15.05
CA ALA A 49 6.16 3.07 -13.60
C ALA A 49 6.25 1.65 -13.01
N VAL A 50 6.96 1.51 -11.90
CA VAL A 50 7.00 0.31 -11.06
C VAL A 50 6.44 0.69 -9.70
N VAL A 51 5.36 0.02 -9.28
CA VAL A 51 4.76 0.22 -7.95
C VAL A 51 5.16 -0.94 -7.05
N PHE A 52 5.81 -0.62 -5.94
CA PHE A 52 6.19 -1.55 -4.89
C PHE A 52 5.11 -1.57 -3.80
N ILE A 53 4.58 -2.77 -3.53
CA ILE A 53 3.68 -3.04 -2.42
C ILE A 53 4.48 -3.80 -1.38
N HIS A 54 4.67 -3.20 -0.20
CA HIS A 54 5.47 -3.83 0.84
C HIS A 54 4.80 -5.10 1.40
N GLY A 55 5.61 -5.98 2.01
CA GLY A 55 5.15 -7.22 2.64
C GLY A 55 4.76 -7.03 4.10
N ARG A 56 5.05 -8.07 4.93
CA ARG A 56 4.71 -8.18 6.37
C ARG A 56 3.24 -8.46 6.65
N ASP A 57 2.65 -9.30 5.80
CA ASP A 57 1.34 -9.94 5.97
C ASP A 57 0.18 -9.00 6.31
N PHE A 58 0.22 -7.78 5.78
CA PHE A 58 -0.76 -6.71 6.04
C PHE A 58 -0.81 -6.26 7.51
N ILE A 59 0.17 -6.64 8.34
CA ILE A 59 0.26 -6.29 9.76
C ILE A 59 1.19 -5.10 9.97
N GLY A 60 2.28 -5.03 9.19
CA GLY A 60 3.34 -4.06 9.37
C GLY A 60 4.02 -3.67 8.07
N GLY A 61 5.20 -3.07 8.19
CA GLY A 61 5.94 -2.52 7.07
C GLY A 61 5.45 -1.14 6.66
N ASP A 62 6.21 -0.52 5.76
CA ASP A 62 5.89 0.76 5.17
C ASP A 62 6.66 0.95 3.86
N LYS A 63 6.40 2.06 3.18
CA LYS A 63 7.00 2.49 1.91
C LYS A 63 8.53 2.66 1.94
N SER A 64 9.15 2.79 3.12
CA SER A 64 10.58 3.02 3.30
C SER A 64 11.41 1.74 3.52
N MET A 65 10.78 0.55 3.42
CA MET A 65 11.50 -0.72 3.54
C MET A 65 12.71 -0.79 2.59
N ALA A 66 13.84 -1.32 3.08
CA ALA A 66 15.06 -1.46 2.28
C ALA A 66 14.83 -2.19 0.94
N ALA A 67 13.97 -3.21 0.93
CA ALA A 67 13.59 -3.91 -0.29
C ALA A 67 12.90 -2.99 -1.32
N ALA A 68 12.11 -2.02 -0.88
CA ALA A 68 11.52 -1.00 -1.75
C ALA A 68 12.61 -0.08 -2.29
N PHE A 69 13.50 0.43 -1.41
CA PHE A 69 14.61 1.29 -1.80
C PHE A 69 15.50 0.63 -2.86
N ASP A 70 15.97 -0.60 -2.62
CA ASP A 70 16.86 -1.33 -3.51
C ASP A 70 16.18 -1.61 -4.86
N THR A 71 14.93 -2.10 -4.83
CA THR A 71 14.19 -2.46 -6.04
C THR A 71 13.85 -1.24 -6.88
N LEU A 72 13.31 -0.19 -6.26
CA LEU A 72 12.85 0.99 -6.97
C LEU A 72 14.00 1.86 -7.46
N THR A 73 15.10 1.94 -6.71
CA THR A 73 16.34 2.58 -7.20
C THR A 73 16.88 1.83 -8.42
N TYR A 74 16.94 0.50 -8.39
CA TYR A 74 17.39 -0.30 -9.53
C TYR A 74 16.58 -0.01 -10.81
N PHE A 75 15.26 0.06 -10.71
CA PHE A 75 14.40 0.40 -11.85
C PHE A 75 14.52 1.88 -12.24
N ALA A 76 14.62 2.79 -11.28
CA ALA A 76 14.76 4.21 -11.53
C ALA A 76 16.04 4.53 -12.31
N GLU A 77 17.18 3.96 -11.93
CA GLU A 77 18.45 4.09 -12.67
C GLU A 77 18.37 3.65 -14.15
N ARG A 78 17.32 2.90 -14.52
CA ARG A 78 17.05 2.37 -15.87
C ARG A 78 15.90 3.10 -16.58
N GLY A 79 15.41 4.20 -16.02
CA GLY A 79 14.44 5.10 -16.66
C GLY A 79 12.98 4.90 -16.26
N PHE A 80 12.70 4.02 -15.28
CA PHE A 80 11.35 3.83 -14.74
C PHE A 80 11.07 4.83 -13.61
N ILE A 81 9.81 5.21 -13.39
CA ILE A 81 9.42 5.86 -12.14
C ILE A 81 9.16 4.76 -11.11
N GLY A 82 9.91 4.75 -10.01
CA GLY A 82 9.61 3.89 -8.88
C GLY A 82 8.62 4.54 -7.92
N ILE A 83 7.64 3.79 -7.43
CA ILE A 83 6.63 4.26 -6.47
C ILE A 83 6.53 3.24 -5.35
N SER A 84 6.71 3.63 -4.10
CA SER A 84 6.49 2.78 -2.93
C SER A 84 5.34 3.35 -2.11
N ILE A 85 4.33 2.55 -1.77
CA ILE A 85 3.11 3.05 -1.13
C ILE A 85 2.95 2.52 0.30
N ASN A 86 2.42 3.37 1.18
CA ASN A 86 1.75 2.93 2.39
C ASN A 86 0.29 2.64 2.08
N TYR A 87 -0.21 1.51 2.55
CA TYR A 87 -1.62 1.13 2.52
C TYR A 87 -2.12 0.84 3.95
N ARG A 88 -3.43 0.78 4.16
CA ARG A 88 -4.00 0.43 5.48
C ARG A 88 -3.61 -0.98 5.93
N LEU A 89 -3.15 -1.10 7.16
CA LEU A 89 -2.74 -2.37 7.77
C LEU A 89 -3.80 -2.90 8.73
N LEU A 90 -3.53 -4.05 9.36
CA LEU A 90 -4.44 -4.78 10.25
C LEU A 90 -5.11 -3.90 11.33
N ARG A 91 -4.40 -2.88 11.83
CA ARG A 91 -4.92 -1.96 12.86
C ARG A 91 -5.71 -0.78 12.30
N ASP A 92 -5.75 -0.64 10.98
CA ASP A 92 -6.52 0.37 10.26
C ASP A 92 -7.83 -0.26 9.76
N TYR A 93 -8.70 -0.65 10.70
CA TYR A 93 -9.93 -1.39 10.40
C TYR A 93 -10.75 -0.66 9.33
N GLY A 94 -11.08 -1.34 8.25
CA GLY A 94 -11.76 -0.77 7.09
C GLY A 94 -13.24 -1.13 7.01
N THR A 95 -13.91 -0.58 6.00
CA THR A 95 -15.25 -1.03 5.59
C THR A 95 -15.14 -2.18 4.58
N LEU A 96 -15.76 -3.32 4.89
CA LEU A 96 -15.90 -4.48 4.03
C LEU A 96 -17.36 -4.68 3.62
N PRO A 97 -17.65 -5.22 2.42
CA PRO A 97 -18.97 -5.73 2.10
C PRO A 97 -19.38 -6.81 3.11
N ASP A 98 -20.62 -6.76 3.61
CA ASP A 98 -21.10 -7.71 4.62
C ASP A 98 -20.99 -9.17 4.18
N THR A 99 -21.17 -9.44 2.88
CA THR A 99 -20.99 -10.77 2.30
C THR A 99 -19.57 -11.29 2.48
N LEU A 100 -18.55 -10.44 2.32
CA LEU A 100 -17.15 -10.80 2.53
C LEU A 100 -16.84 -10.95 4.02
N LEU A 101 -17.31 -10.03 4.86
CA LEU A 101 -17.13 -10.10 6.31
C LEU A 101 -17.69 -11.42 6.87
N ASN A 102 -18.95 -11.72 6.54
CA ASN A 102 -19.62 -12.94 6.98
C ASN A 102 -18.95 -14.21 6.43
N ALA A 103 -18.48 -14.19 5.18
CA ALA A 103 -17.75 -15.31 4.61
C ALA A 103 -16.44 -15.59 5.36
N ILE A 104 -15.69 -14.54 5.72
CA ILE A 104 -14.46 -14.67 6.52
C ILE A 104 -14.79 -15.18 7.92
N ASP A 105 -15.86 -14.69 8.55
CA ASP A 105 -16.28 -15.10 9.90
C ASP A 105 -16.85 -16.54 9.96
N ALA A 106 -17.31 -17.08 8.83
CA ALA A 106 -17.79 -18.45 8.73
C ALA A 106 -16.68 -19.51 8.53
N ILE A 107 -15.42 -19.12 8.26
CA ILE A 107 -14.33 -20.08 8.05
C ILE A 107 -14.11 -20.92 9.32
N LEU A 108 -14.27 -22.24 9.24
CA LEU A 108 -14.07 -23.12 10.41
C LEU A 108 -12.60 -23.17 10.82
N ASN A 109 -12.34 -23.28 12.13
CA ASN A 109 -11.00 -23.41 12.73
C ASN A 109 -10.02 -22.26 12.47
N LEU A 110 -10.50 -21.08 12.03
CA LEU A 110 -9.69 -19.88 11.91
C LEU A 110 -9.77 -19.05 13.19
N SER A 111 -8.62 -18.66 13.76
CA SER A 111 -8.56 -17.78 14.92
C SER A 111 -9.08 -16.37 14.58
N GLU A 112 -9.51 -15.63 15.59
CA GLU A 112 -9.94 -14.24 15.43
C GLU A 112 -8.83 -13.37 14.81
N SER A 113 -7.60 -13.50 15.30
CA SER A 113 -6.44 -12.79 14.74
C SER A 113 -6.21 -13.08 13.26
N SER A 114 -6.39 -14.33 12.83
CA SER A 114 -6.27 -14.70 11.42
C SER A 114 -7.45 -14.19 10.58
N ARG A 115 -8.66 -14.12 11.15
CA ARG A 115 -9.80 -13.48 10.47
C ARG A 115 -9.53 -12.01 10.24
N ASP A 116 -9.06 -11.28 11.24
CA ASP A 116 -8.74 -9.86 11.11
C ASP A 116 -7.63 -9.64 10.09
N GLN A 117 -6.60 -10.49 10.10
CA GLN A 117 -5.56 -10.45 9.08
C GLN A 117 -6.11 -10.62 7.66
N VAL A 118 -7.03 -11.57 7.46
CA VAL A 118 -7.67 -11.77 6.15
C VAL A 118 -8.55 -10.57 5.78
N LYS A 119 -9.27 -9.98 6.75
CA LYS A 119 -10.09 -8.78 6.51
C LYS A 119 -9.25 -7.57 6.09
N ALA A 120 -8.02 -7.44 6.63
CA ALA A 120 -7.08 -6.34 6.30
C ALA A 120 -6.64 -6.32 4.83
N ILE A 121 -6.72 -7.45 4.13
CA ILE A 121 -6.43 -7.52 2.69
C ILE A 121 -7.36 -6.60 1.89
N TYR A 122 -8.63 -6.49 2.28
CA TYR A 122 -9.62 -5.73 1.52
C TYR A 122 -9.33 -4.22 1.45
N PRO A 123 -9.16 -3.48 2.57
CA PRO A 123 -8.77 -2.08 2.51
C PRO A 123 -7.39 -1.89 1.84
N ALA A 124 -6.42 -2.77 2.08
CA ALA A 124 -5.11 -2.72 1.45
C ALA A 124 -5.19 -2.76 -0.09
N ILE A 125 -5.97 -3.68 -0.66
CA ILE A 125 -6.19 -3.76 -2.11
C ILE A 125 -6.87 -2.50 -2.65
N ARG A 126 -7.84 -1.94 -1.91
CA ARG A 126 -8.53 -0.71 -2.34
C ARG A 126 -7.57 0.47 -2.39
N ASP A 127 -6.66 0.56 -1.42
CA ASP A 127 -5.66 1.60 -1.31
C ASP A 127 -4.60 1.48 -2.40
N ALA A 128 -4.10 0.26 -2.66
CA ALA A 128 -3.19 -0.03 -3.77
C ALA A 128 -3.83 0.29 -5.13
N LYS A 129 -5.09 -0.09 -5.32
CA LYS A 129 -5.87 0.30 -6.49
C LYS A 129 -6.06 1.81 -6.55
N GLY A 130 -6.09 2.52 -5.43
CA GLY A 130 -6.17 3.99 -5.39
C GLY A 130 -4.89 4.67 -5.87
N ALA A 131 -3.73 4.10 -5.55
CA ALA A 131 -2.43 4.63 -5.98
C ALA A 131 -2.14 4.47 -7.48
N ILE A 132 -2.84 3.56 -8.18
CA ILE A 132 -2.56 3.20 -9.58
C ILE A 132 -3.55 3.84 -10.57
N ARG A 133 -4.67 4.42 -10.11
CA ARG A 133 -5.71 5.04 -10.95
C ARG A 133 -5.30 6.44 -11.39
#